data_AF-A0AAE4YWP4-F1
#
_entry.id   AF-A0AAE4YWP4-F1
#
_cell.length_a   1.000
_cell.length_b   1.000
_cell.length_c   1.000
_cell.angle_alpha   90.00
_cell.angle_beta   90.00
_cell.angle_gamma   90.00
#
_symmetry.space_group_name_H-M   'P 1'
#
loop_
_entity.id
_entity.type
_entity.pdbx_description
1 polymer ?
#
loop_
_entity_poly.entity_id
_entity_poly.type
_entity_poly.pdbx_seq_one_letter_code
_entity_poly.pdbx_strand_id
1 'polypeptide(L)'
;MAYDAAKKAARFAKAKGAHDTVIAAAHRAQADALEIEAGAKRLLADEYDAAQERGEVATVGKPVNVPDGNNKSTAADIGLSRKDVHEARQIRDAEKADPGVIRRTLDEKLESGEEPTKAALRKAVVEVAKQGLSGRPASSSSNKNPLYRAPTKAGAAWTHLYGTCRALSEWASQGENVMLARRGVAERTDDQAANIAAVRKCAATLNSFLEDL
;
A
#
# COMPACT_ATOMS: atom_id res chain seq x y z
N MET A 1 -23.49 52.10 -10.51
CA MET A 1 -23.12 51.07 -9.50
C MET A 1 -23.51 49.65 -9.93
N ALA A 2 -24.79 49.34 -10.20
CA ALA A 2 -25.20 47.98 -10.61
C ALA A 2 -24.60 47.53 -11.97
N TYR A 3 -24.56 48.41 -12.97
CA TYR A 3 -23.98 48.12 -14.29
C TYR A 3 -22.47 47.82 -14.24
N ASP A 4 -21.70 48.60 -13.48
CA ASP A 4 -20.25 48.38 -13.34
C ASP A 4 -19.95 47.08 -12.58
N ALA A 5 -20.77 46.75 -11.58
CA ALA A 5 -20.67 45.48 -10.87
C ALA A 5 -20.96 44.30 -11.82
N ALA A 6 -22.02 44.39 -12.63
CA ALA A 6 -22.35 43.37 -13.64
C ALA A 6 -21.23 43.22 -14.68
N LYS A 7 -20.64 44.32 -15.16
CA LYS A 7 -19.53 44.31 -16.11
C LYS A 7 -18.27 43.67 -15.51
N LYS A 8 -17.96 43.94 -14.24
CA LYS A 8 -16.85 43.28 -13.53
C LYS A 8 -17.11 41.78 -13.37
N ALA A 9 -18.30 41.39 -12.93
CA ALA A 9 -18.68 39.98 -12.78
C ALA A 9 -18.56 39.22 -14.11
N ALA A 10 -19.01 39.80 -15.22
CA ALA A 10 -18.89 39.20 -16.55
C ALA A 10 -17.42 39.00 -16.98
N ARG A 11 -16.53 39.97 -16.70
CA ARG A 11 -15.10 39.84 -16.99
C ARG A 11 -14.45 38.73 -16.16
N PHE A 12 -14.80 38.64 -14.87
CA PHE A 12 -14.31 37.57 -14.01
C PHE A 12 -14.82 36.19 -14.44
N ALA A 13 -16.10 36.07 -14.79
CA ALA A 13 -16.65 34.82 -15.30
C ALA A 13 -15.94 34.36 -16.59
N LYS A 14 -15.65 35.29 -17.50
CA LYS A 14 -14.85 35.00 -18.71
C LYS A 14 -13.44 34.55 -18.38
N ALA A 15 -12.77 35.22 -17.43
CA ALA A 15 -11.42 34.85 -17.00
C ALA A 15 -11.40 33.46 -16.35
N LYS A 16 -12.38 33.15 -15.48
CA LYS A 16 -12.54 31.83 -14.88
C LYS A 16 -12.76 30.76 -15.94
N GLY A 17 -13.67 30.97 -16.89
CA GLY A 17 -13.90 30.01 -17.97
C GLY A 17 -12.65 29.74 -18.82
N ALA A 18 -11.86 30.78 -19.11
CA ALA A 18 -10.58 30.62 -19.81
C ALA A 18 -9.56 29.83 -18.96
N HIS A 19 -9.46 30.14 -17.67
CA HIS A 19 -8.62 29.40 -16.72
C HIS A 19 -8.99 27.92 -16.69
N ASP A 20 -10.27 27.60 -16.46
CA ASP A 20 -10.76 26.22 -16.33
C ASP A 20 -10.55 25.43 -17.63
N THR A 21 -10.64 26.09 -18.80
CA THR A 21 -10.33 25.49 -20.10
C THR A 21 -8.86 25.07 -20.21
N VAL A 22 -7.94 25.92 -19.76
CA VAL A 22 -6.49 25.62 -19.78
C VAL A 22 -6.15 24.50 -18.81
N ILE A 23 -6.72 24.51 -17.61
CA ILE A 23 -6.54 23.43 -16.62
C ILE A 23 -7.06 22.10 -17.18
N ALA A 24 -8.26 22.07 -17.76
CA ALA A 24 -8.80 20.86 -18.36
C ALA A 24 -7.93 20.34 -19.52
N ALA A 25 -7.35 21.22 -20.33
CA ALA A 25 -6.42 20.83 -21.39
C ALA A 25 -5.11 20.24 -20.82
N ALA A 26 -4.58 20.84 -19.75
CA ALA A 26 -3.39 20.34 -19.07
C ALA A 26 -3.63 18.95 -18.46
N HIS A 27 -4.76 18.75 -17.80
CA HIS A 27 -5.13 17.44 -17.25
C HIS A 27 -5.25 16.38 -18.35
N ARG A 28 -5.87 16.69 -19.50
CA ARG A 28 -5.93 15.75 -20.64
C ARG A 28 -4.54 15.37 -21.14
N ALA A 29 -3.66 16.35 -21.32
CA ALA A 29 -2.28 16.09 -21.76
C ALA A 29 -1.50 15.24 -20.75
N GLN A 30 -1.70 15.46 -19.44
CA GLN A 30 -1.11 14.62 -18.39
C GLN A 30 -1.66 13.19 -18.45
N ALA A 31 -2.96 13.00 -18.65
CA ALA A 31 -3.57 11.68 -18.80
C ALA A 31 -2.99 10.92 -20.00
N ASP A 32 -2.92 11.57 -21.17
CA ASP A 32 -2.33 10.97 -22.38
C ASP A 32 -0.87 10.54 -22.15
N ALA A 33 -0.08 11.39 -21.49
CA ALA A 33 1.31 11.07 -21.15
C ALA A 33 1.42 9.85 -20.21
N LEU A 34 0.51 9.75 -19.22
CA LEU A 34 0.47 8.62 -18.29
C LEU A 34 0.03 7.33 -18.98
N GLU A 35 -0.90 7.39 -19.91
CA GLU A 35 -1.32 6.24 -20.71
C GLU A 35 -0.18 5.71 -21.58
N ILE A 36 0.55 6.60 -22.26
CA ILE A 36 1.74 6.24 -23.05
C ILE A 36 2.82 5.63 -22.15
N GLU A 37 3.11 6.24 -21.00
CA GLU A 37 4.09 5.71 -20.04
C GLU A 37 3.69 4.32 -19.56
N ALA A 38 2.42 4.09 -19.25
CA ALA A 38 1.93 2.80 -18.83
C ALA A 38 2.03 1.76 -19.95
N GLY A 39 1.74 2.13 -21.20
CA GLY A 39 1.96 1.30 -22.38
C GLY A 39 3.42 0.90 -22.57
N ALA A 40 4.35 1.85 -22.43
CA ALA A 40 5.78 1.58 -22.50
C ALA A 40 6.24 0.63 -21.39
N LYS A 41 5.75 0.80 -20.16
CA LYS A 41 6.03 -0.10 -19.05
C LYS A 41 5.51 -1.53 -19.29
N ARG A 42 4.35 -1.69 -19.94
CA ARG A 42 3.85 -3.01 -20.31
C ARG A 42 4.79 -3.73 -21.27
N LEU A 43 5.20 -3.04 -22.33
CA LEU A 43 6.17 -3.57 -23.31
C LEU A 43 7.50 -3.91 -22.64
N LEU A 44 8.00 -3.06 -21.74
CA LEU A 44 9.20 -3.32 -20.96
C LEU A 44 9.08 -4.60 -20.14
N ALA A 45 7.95 -4.82 -19.47
CA ALA A 45 7.75 -6.03 -18.67
C ALA A 45 7.69 -7.30 -19.53
N ASP A 46 7.00 -7.26 -20.67
CA ASP A 46 6.93 -8.40 -21.59
C ASP A 46 8.31 -8.73 -22.17
N GLU A 47 9.08 -7.74 -22.64
CA GLU A 47 10.42 -7.97 -23.17
C GLU A 47 11.40 -8.43 -22.09
N TYR A 48 11.34 -7.85 -20.89
CA TYR A 48 12.22 -8.24 -19.78
C TYR A 48 11.97 -9.68 -19.36
N ASP A 49 10.71 -10.11 -19.26
CA ASP A 49 10.37 -11.51 -18.94
C ASP A 49 10.78 -12.45 -20.07
N ALA A 50 10.60 -12.07 -21.34
CA ALA A 50 11.07 -12.85 -22.49
C ALA A 50 12.61 -12.98 -22.50
N ALA A 51 13.36 -11.92 -22.19
CA ALA A 51 14.81 -11.95 -22.06
C ALA A 51 15.28 -12.85 -20.89
N GLN A 52 14.49 -12.93 -19.82
CA GLN A 52 14.74 -13.90 -18.74
C GLN A 52 14.52 -15.35 -19.21
N GLU A 53 13.47 -15.62 -19.99
CA GLU A 53 13.17 -16.94 -20.56
C GLU A 53 14.25 -17.40 -21.56
N ARG A 54 14.72 -16.50 -22.43
CA ARG A 54 15.86 -16.74 -23.34
C ARG A 54 17.19 -16.93 -22.60
N GLY A 55 17.24 -16.53 -21.33
CA GLY A 55 18.42 -16.65 -20.48
C GLY A 55 19.44 -15.53 -20.68
N GLU A 56 19.08 -14.45 -21.36
CA GLU A 56 19.89 -13.25 -21.58
C GLU A 56 20.01 -12.41 -20.29
N VAL A 57 18.94 -12.37 -19.50
CA VAL A 57 18.87 -11.63 -18.23
C VAL A 57 18.81 -12.57 -17.03
N ALA A 58 19.50 -12.19 -15.95
CA ALA A 58 19.51 -12.96 -14.71
C ALA A 58 18.11 -13.06 -14.07
N THR A 59 17.77 -14.24 -13.54
CA THR A 59 16.54 -14.48 -12.77
C THR A 59 16.80 -14.37 -11.26
N VAL A 60 15.74 -14.10 -10.50
CA VAL A 60 15.82 -13.96 -9.04
C VAL A 60 16.31 -15.28 -8.42
N GLY A 61 17.38 -15.21 -7.62
CA GLY A 61 17.89 -16.34 -6.83
C GLY A 61 18.88 -17.26 -7.55
N LYS A 62 19.19 -17.04 -8.84
CA LYS A 62 20.26 -17.74 -9.55
C LYS A 62 21.24 -16.76 -10.20
N PRO A 63 22.12 -16.10 -9.41
CA PRO A 63 23.34 -15.56 -9.98
C PRO A 63 24.15 -16.74 -10.51
N VAL A 64 24.18 -16.92 -11.83
CA VAL A 64 25.07 -17.89 -12.46
C VAL A 64 26.45 -17.25 -12.50
N ASN A 65 27.10 -17.16 -11.34
CA ASN A 65 28.47 -16.69 -11.24
C ASN A 65 29.37 -17.90 -11.54
N VAL A 66 29.67 -18.12 -12.82
CA VAL A 66 30.74 -19.04 -13.20
C VAL A 66 32.02 -18.21 -13.23
N PRO A 67 33.04 -18.51 -12.40
CA PRO A 67 34.35 -17.89 -12.53
C PRO A 67 34.86 -18.11 -13.97
N ASP A 68 35.16 -17.00 -14.67
CA ASP A 68 35.57 -16.96 -16.09
C ASP A 68 34.53 -17.41 -17.15
N GLY A 69 33.22 -17.36 -16.87
CA GLY A 69 32.18 -17.70 -17.87
C GLY A 69 30.85 -16.94 -17.75
N ASN A 70 30.32 -16.50 -18.90
CA ASN A 70 28.99 -15.90 -19.17
C ASN A 70 28.17 -15.46 -17.93
N ASN A 71 28.55 -14.32 -17.33
CA ASN A 71 27.67 -13.62 -16.41
C ASN A 71 26.45 -13.11 -17.20
N LYS A 72 25.25 -13.60 -16.87
CA LYS A 72 24.00 -13.05 -17.40
C LYS A 72 23.89 -11.59 -16.99
N SER A 73 23.46 -10.73 -17.92
CA SER A 73 23.24 -9.32 -17.62
C SER A 73 22.17 -9.19 -16.53
N THR A 74 22.47 -8.41 -15.50
CA THR A 74 21.51 -8.05 -14.45
C THR A 74 20.65 -6.87 -14.91
N ALA A 75 19.55 -6.59 -14.18
CA ALA A 75 18.77 -5.38 -14.43
C ALA A 75 19.62 -4.11 -14.38
N ALA A 76 20.58 -4.06 -13.44
CA ALA A 76 21.45 -2.90 -13.27
C ALA A 76 22.40 -2.70 -14.46
N ASP A 77 22.90 -3.78 -15.06
CA ASP A 77 23.81 -3.73 -16.21
C ASP A 77 23.14 -3.15 -17.46
N ILE A 78 21.81 -3.26 -17.56
CA ILE A 78 21.01 -2.69 -18.64
C ILE A 78 20.31 -1.38 -18.25
N GLY A 79 20.74 -0.74 -17.16
CA GLY A 79 20.24 0.58 -16.74
C GLY A 79 18.85 0.59 -16.10
N LEU A 80 18.34 -0.57 -15.66
CA LEU A 80 17.03 -0.68 -15.01
C LEU A 80 17.18 -0.95 -13.51
N SER A 81 16.38 -0.27 -12.70
CA SER A 81 16.24 -0.68 -11.30
C SER A 81 15.29 -1.87 -11.18
N ARG A 82 15.47 -2.70 -10.14
CA ARG A 82 14.50 -3.75 -9.81
C ARG A 82 13.10 -3.21 -9.58
N LYS A 83 13.00 -1.96 -9.10
CA LYS A 83 11.74 -1.27 -8.86
C LYS A 83 11.03 -0.96 -10.18
N ASP A 84 11.76 -0.52 -11.20
CA ASP A 84 11.18 -0.21 -12.52
C ASP A 84 10.58 -1.47 -13.15
N VAL A 85 11.33 -2.59 -13.10
CA VAL A 85 10.84 -3.90 -13.57
C VAL A 85 9.61 -4.34 -12.78
N HIS A 86 9.61 -4.15 -11.46
CA HIS A 86 8.47 -4.52 -10.62
C HIS A 86 7.22 -3.68 -10.93
N GLU A 87 7.37 -2.36 -11.03
CA GLU A 87 6.28 -1.44 -11.37
C GLU A 87 5.72 -1.75 -12.78
N ALA A 88 6.61 -2.04 -13.73
CA ALA A 88 6.24 -2.44 -15.08
C ALA A 88 5.40 -3.73 -15.09
N ARG A 89 5.83 -4.75 -14.34
CA ARG A 89 5.07 -6.00 -14.18
C ARG A 89 3.71 -5.78 -13.54
N GLN A 90 3.62 -4.94 -12.50
CA GLN A 90 2.34 -4.64 -11.86
C GLN A 90 1.34 -4.00 -12.83
N ILE A 91 1.77 -3.01 -13.62
CA ILE A 91 0.92 -2.35 -14.61
C ILE A 91 0.46 -3.35 -15.67
N ARG A 92 1.37 -4.18 -16.19
CA ARG A 92 1.04 -5.22 -17.15
C ARG A 92 0.05 -6.23 -16.61
N ASP A 93 0.29 -6.75 -15.42
CA ASP A 93 -0.53 -7.80 -14.82
C ASP A 93 -1.92 -7.26 -14.46
N ALA A 94 -2.01 -6.01 -14.02
CA ALA A 94 -3.30 -5.34 -13.81
C ALA A 94 -4.07 -5.19 -15.13
N GLU A 95 -3.43 -4.73 -16.21
CA GLU A 95 -4.09 -4.59 -17.52
C GLU A 95 -4.48 -5.95 -18.14
N LYS A 96 -3.71 -7.01 -17.87
CA LYS A 96 -4.07 -8.39 -18.26
C LYS A 96 -5.26 -8.93 -17.45
N ALA A 97 -5.35 -8.58 -16.16
CA ALA A 97 -6.42 -9.04 -15.26
C ALA A 97 -7.72 -8.24 -15.45
N ASP A 98 -7.62 -6.95 -15.71
CA ASP A 98 -8.73 -6.04 -15.93
C ASP A 98 -8.42 -5.10 -17.12
N PRO A 99 -8.74 -5.54 -18.36
CA PRO A 99 -8.46 -4.77 -19.55
C PRO A 99 -9.09 -3.38 -19.53
N GLY A 100 -8.28 -2.37 -19.86
CA GLY A 100 -8.67 -0.97 -19.88
C GLY A 100 -8.65 -0.28 -18.52
N VAL A 101 -8.17 -0.91 -17.45
CA VAL A 101 -8.12 -0.28 -16.11
C VAL A 101 -7.34 1.03 -16.13
N ILE A 102 -6.24 1.12 -16.87
CA ILE A 102 -5.43 2.33 -16.96
C ILE A 102 -6.24 3.48 -17.58
N ARG A 103 -6.82 3.23 -18.76
CA ARG A 103 -7.64 4.19 -19.51
C ARG A 103 -8.82 4.67 -18.66
N ARG A 104 -9.60 3.72 -18.10
CA ARG A 104 -10.77 4.05 -17.26
C ARG A 104 -10.40 4.88 -16.04
N THR A 105 -9.31 4.52 -15.34
CA THR A 105 -8.86 5.28 -14.17
C THR A 105 -8.51 6.72 -14.52
N LEU A 106 -7.86 6.94 -15.67
CA LEU A 106 -7.51 8.29 -16.13
C LEU A 106 -8.75 9.07 -16.57
N ASP A 107 -9.65 8.44 -17.32
CA ASP A 107 -10.91 9.05 -17.76
C ASP A 107 -11.78 9.46 -16.55
N GLU A 108 -11.88 8.63 -15.51
CA GLU A 108 -12.58 8.96 -14.24
C GLU A 108 -11.98 10.20 -13.55
N LYS A 109 -10.65 10.39 -13.62
CA LYS A 109 -9.99 11.59 -13.08
C LYS A 109 -10.32 12.83 -13.91
N LEU A 110 -10.32 12.70 -15.23
CA LEU A 110 -10.71 13.79 -16.12
C LEU A 110 -12.18 14.19 -15.94
N GLU A 111 -13.08 13.23 -15.80
CA GLU A 111 -14.51 13.46 -15.58
C GLU A 111 -14.81 14.11 -14.23
N SER A 112 -14.08 13.75 -13.18
CA SER A 112 -14.18 14.39 -11.86
C SER A 112 -13.50 15.77 -11.81
N GLY A 113 -12.80 16.18 -12.86
CA GLY A 113 -12.01 17.42 -12.89
C GLY A 113 -10.78 17.37 -11.98
N GLU A 114 -10.43 16.19 -11.47
CA GLU A 114 -9.25 15.97 -10.65
C GLU A 114 -8.00 15.82 -11.51
N GLU A 115 -6.84 16.15 -10.96
CA GLU A 115 -5.58 15.97 -11.66
C GLU A 115 -5.28 14.46 -11.82
N PRO A 116 -5.00 13.97 -13.05
CA PRO A 116 -4.56 12.60 -13.25
C PRO A 116 -3.10 12.45 -12.77
N THR A 117 -2.88 11.60 -11.78
CA THR A 117 -1.56 11.41 -11.17
C THR A 117 -1.08 9.97 -11.23
N LYS A 118 0.26 9.79 -11.23
CA LYS A 118 0.88 8.45 -11.09
C LYS A 118 0.44 7.72 -9.82
N ALA A 119 0.16 8.46 -8.75
CA ALA A 119 -0.30 7.89 -7.49
C ALA A 119 -1.70 7.28 -7.61
N ALA A 120 -2.63 7.99 -8.27
CA ALA A 120 -3.97 7.47 -8.56
C ALA A 120 -3.89 6.21 -9.43
N LEU A 121 -3.07 6.23 -10.48
CA LEU A 121 -2.87 5.07 -11.35
C LEU A 121 -2.28 3.86 -10.59
N ARG A 122 -1.24 4.08 -9.77
CA ARG A 122 -0.66 3.03 -8.93
C ARG A 122 -1.68 2.44 -7.95
N LYS A 123 -2.56 3.27 -7.38
CA LYS A 123 -3.61 2.79 -6.48
C LYS A 123 -4.57 1.85 -7.23
N ALA A 124 -5.04 2.23 -8.42
CA ALA A 124 -5.93 1.40 -9.23
C ALA A 124 -5.28 0.05 -9.60
N VAL A 125 -4.02 0.08 -10.06
CA VAL A 125 -3.22 -1.13 -10.37
C VAL A 125 -3.11 -2.06 -9.15
N VAL A 126 -2.86 -1.52 -7.96
CA VAL A 126 -2.77 -2.31 -6.72
C VAL A 126 -4.13 -2.89 -6.34
N GLU A 127 -5.23 -2.17 -6.53
CA GLU A 127 -6.56 -2.70 -6.26
C GLU A 127 -6.92 -3.85 -7.20
N VAL A 128 -6.60 -3.76 -8.49
CA VAL A 128 -6.76 -4.90 -9.42
C VAL A 128 -5.93 -6.09 -8.97
N ALA A 129 -4.68 -5.88 -8.54
CA ALA A 129 -3.84 -6.96 -8.02
C ALA A 129 -4.46 -7.63 -6.79
N LYS A 130 -5.06 -6.87 -5.87
CA LYS A 130 -5.79 -7.41 -4.71
C LYS A 130 -7.04 -8.19 -5.13
N GLN A 131 -7.78 -7.71 -6.12
CA GLN A 131 -8.98 -8.38 -6.62
C GLN A 131 -8.64 -9.69 -7.37
N GLY A 132 -7.55 -9.70 -8.13
CA GLY A 132 -6.98 -10.90 -8.74
C GLY A 132 -6.49 -11.93 -7.71
N LEU A 133 -6.00 -11.47 -6.54
CA LEU A 133 -5.67 -12.34 -5.41
C LEU A 133 -6.93 -12.96 -4.76
N SER A 134 -8.06 -12.24 -4.73
CA SER A 134 -9.33 -12.78 -4.22
C SER A 134 -10.06 -13.72 -5.19
N GLY A 135 -9.78 -13.61 -6.50
CA GLY A 135 -10.35 -14.46 -7.55
C GLY A 135 -9.50 -15.68 -7.92
N ARG A 136 -8.32 -15.85 -7.33
CA ARG A 136 -7.44 -17.00 -7.60
C ARG A 136 -8.06 -18.25 -6.95
N PRO A 137 -8.32 -19.35 -7.71
CA PRO A 137 -8.57 -20.63 -7.05
C PRO A 137 -7.38 -20.90 -6.15
N ALA A 138 -7.64 -21.22 -4.89
CA ALA A 138 -6.63 -21.36 -3.84
C ALA A 138 -5.39 -22.02 -4.42
N SER A 139 -4.32 -21.23 -4.59
CA SER A 139 -3.04 -21.76 -5.02
C SER A 139 -2.68 -22.88 -4.06
N SER A 140 -2.76 -24.11 -4.58
CA SER A 140 -2.24 -25.31 -3.96
C SER A 140 -0.82 -25.03 -3.46
N SER A 141 -0.51 -25.55 -2.28
CA SER A 141 0.65 -25.28 -1.44
C SER A 141 0.68 -23.89 -0.80
N SER A 142 -0.23 -23.68 0.15
CA SER A 142 0.02 -22.83 1.29
C SER A 142 1.44 -23.11 1.84
N ASN A 143 2.34 -22.10 1.82
CA ASN A 143 3.61 -22.07 2.57
C ASN A 143 3.41 -22.14 4.10
N LYS A 144 2.24 -22.55 4.60
CA LYS A 144 2.01 -22.80 6.02
C LYS A 144 2.60 -24.16 6.34
N ASN A 145 3.43 -24.17 7.38
CA ASN A 145 4.03 -25.37 7.95
C ASN A 145 2.99 -26.51 8.02
N PRO A 146 3.22 -27.68 7.40
CA PRO A 146 2.28 -28.81 7.41
C PRO A 146 2.04 -29.38 8.81
N LEU A 147 2.88 -29.03 9.79
CA LEU A 147 2.69 -29.34 11.20
C LEU A 147 1.89 -28.27 11.97
N TYR A 148 1.48 -27.18 11.30
CA TYR A 148 0.69 -26.12 11.93
C TYR A 148 -0.71 -26.64 12.26
N ARG A 149 -0.96 -26.84 13.55
CA ARG A 149 -2.33 -26.98 14.06
C ARG A 149 -2.78 -25.62 14.54
N ALA A 150 -3.84 -25.10 13.93
CA ALA A 150 -4.47 -23.88 14.41
C ALA A 150 -4.84 -24.08 15.89
N PRO A 151 -4.52 -23.12 16.78
CA PRO A 151 -4.96 -23.19 18.16
C PRO A 151 -6.47 -23.38 18.21
N THR A 152 -6.97 -24.22 19.12
CA THR A 152 -8.41 -24.22 19.43
C THR A 152 -8.83 -22.81 19.85
N LYS A 153 -10.13 -22.49 19.78
CA LYS A 153 -10.61 -21.17 20.26
C LYS A 153 -10.15 -20.89 21.70
N ALA A 154 -10.16 -21.92 22.56
CA ALA A 154 -9.63 -21.84 23.92
C ALA A 154 -8.11 -21.61 23.95
N GLY A 155 -7.34 -22.32 23.12
CA GLY A 155 -5.89 -22.13 23.01
C GLY A 155 -5.51 -20.73 22.50
N ALA A 156 -6.25 -20.20 21.52
CA ALA A 156 -6.05 -18.84 21.03
C ALA A 156 -6.36 -17.79 22.11
N ALA A 157 -7.43 -18.00 22.89
CA ALA A 157 -7.77 -17.13 24.03
C ALA A 157 -6.67 -17.17 25.10
N TRP A 158 -6.15 -18.35 25.43
CA TRP A 158 -5.02 -18.50 26.35
C TRP A 158 -3.75 -17.81 25.83
N THR A 159 -3.38 -18.02 24.56
CA THR A 159 -2.23 -17.36 23.92
C THR A 159 -2.33 -15.84 23.96
N HIS A 160 -3.51 -15.29 23.71
CA HIS A 160 -3.73 -13.86 23.79
C HIS A 160 -3.54 -13.33 25.21
N LEU A 161 -4.10 -14.04 26.21
CA LEU A 161 -4.02 -13.65 27.61
C LEU A 161 -2.58 -13.70 28.14
N TYR A 162 -1.91 -14.86 28.10
CA TYR A 162 -0.56 -14.99 28.66
C TYR A 162 0.45 -14.15 27.87
N GLY A 163 0.27 -13.98 26.54
CA GLY A 163 1.15 -13.16 25.72
C GLY A 163 1.09 -11.68 26.12
N THR A 164 -0.11 -11.16 26.36
CA THR A 164 -0.33 -9.78 26.80
C THR A 164 0.24 -9.56 28.22
N CYS A 165 -0.01 -10.48 29.14
CA CYS A 165 0.55 -10.41 30.50
C CYS A 165 2.08 -10.52 30.51
N ARG A 166 2.65 -11.37 29.65
CA ARG A 166 4.11 -11.51 29.50
C ARG A 166 4.73 -10.22 28.99
N ALA A 167 4.18 -9.63 27.93
CA ALA A 167 4.67 -8.36 27.39
C ALA A 167 4.61 -7.23 28.43
N LEU A 168 3.50 -7.15 29.18
CA LEU A 168 3.35 -6.19 30.28
C LEU A 168 4.37 -6.44 31.39
N SER A 169 4.59 -7.70 31.78
CA SER A 169 5.58 -8.07 32.80
C SER A 169 6.99 -7.70 32.35
N GLU A 170 7.38 -8.05 31.12
CA GLU A 170 8.70 -7.72 30.57
C GLU A 170 8.91 -6.20 30.49
N TRP A 171 7.90 -5.46 30.06
CA TRP A 171 7.92 -3.99 30.07
C TRP A 171 8.03 -3.42 31.48
N ALA A 172 7.28 -3.97 32.45
CA ALA A 172 7.27 -3.50 33.83
C ALA A 172 8.56 -3.83 34.60
N SER A 173 9.25 -4.92 34.23
CA SER A 173 10.55 -5.31 34.80
C SER A 173 11.70 -4.42 34.37
N GLN A 174 11.52 -3.56 33.35
CA GLN A 174 12.50 -2.52 33.02
C GLN A 174 12.40 -1.41 34.07
N GLY A 175 13.51 -1.15 34.77
CA GLY A 175 13.53 -0.51 36.10
C GLY A 175 12.80 0.83 36.25
N GLU A 176 12.60 1.59 35.18
CA GLU A 176 11.99 2.93 35.25
C GLU A 176 10.57 3.02 34.68
N ASN A 177 10.13 2.01 33.93
CA ASN A 177 8.92 2.08 33.12
C ASN A 177 7.64 2.32 33.94
N VAL A 178 7.51 1.61 35.06
CA VAL A 178 6.35 1.77 35.95
C VAL A 178 6.36 3.15 36.63
N MET A 179 7.54 3.67 36.98
CA MET A 179 7.67 5.01 37.56
C MET A 179 7.32 6.10 36.55
N LEU A 180 7.82 5.98 35.32
CA LEU A 180 7.50 6.90 34.22
C LEU A 180 6.00 6.88 33.89
N ALA A 181 5.37 5.71 33.85
CA ALA A 181 3.92 5.63 33.63
C ALA A 181 3.11 6.30 34.75
N ARG A 182 3.51 6.13 36.02
CA ARG A 182 2.88 6.83 37.15
C ARG A 182 3.03 8.35 37.05
N ARG A 183 4.22 8.82 36.66
CA ARG A 183 4.47 10.25 36.45
C ARG A 183 3.64 10.79 35.29
N GLY A 184 3.59 10.06 34.17
CA GLY A 184 2.80 10.42 33.00
C GLY A 184 1.31 10.56 33.31
N VAL A 185 0.74 9.71 34.18
CA VAL A 185 -0.66 9.87 34.63
C VAL A 185 -0.87 11.20 35.39
N ALA A 186 0.12 11.65 36.17
CA ALA A 186 0.04 12.91 36.92
C ALA A 186 0.30 14.16 36.06
N GLU A 187 1.10 14.03 34.99
CA GLU A 187 1.47 15.14 34.10
C GLU A 187 0.41 15.44 33.03
N ARG A 188 -0.51 14.51 32.77
CA ARG A 188 -1.56 14.70 31.76
C ARG A 188 -2.61 15.72 32.20
N THR A 189 -2.96 16.60 31.27
CA THR A 189 -3.96 17.66 31.46
C THR A 189 -5.33 17.33 30.87
N ASP A 190 -5.42 16.24 30.11
CA ASP A 190 -6.64 15.73 29.49
C ASP A 190 -7.34 14.66 30.33
N ASP A 191 -8.67 14.53 30.20
CA ASP A 191 -9.46 13.59 31.00
C ASP A 191 -9.03 12.13 30.77
N GLN A 192 -8.51 11.50 31.83
CA GLN A 192 -8.05 10.11 31.83
C GLN A 192 -9.03 9.13 32.48
N ALA A 193 -10.24 9.55 32.87
CA ALA A 193 -11.17 8.70 33.61
C ALA A 193 -11.46 7.36 32.91
N ALA A 194 -11.69 7.40 31.59
CA ALA A 194 -11.94 6.19 30.79
C ALA A 194 -10.72 5.26 30.72
N ASN A 195 -9.51 5.82 30.57
CA ASN A 195 -8.27 5.05 30.48
C ASN A 195 -7.94 4.37 31.82
N ILE A 196 -8.11 5.09 32.93
CA ILE A 196 -7.93 4.54 34.28
C ILE A 196 -8.98 3.46 34.57
N ALA A 197 -10.23 3.67 34.17
CA ALA A 197 -11.28 2.66 34.30
C ALA A 197 -10.96 1.39 33.50
N ALA A 198 -10.40 1.51 32.29
CA ALA A 198 -9.96 0.38 31.48
C ALA A 198 -8.84 -0.43 32.15
N VAL A 199 -7.84 0.25 32.74
CA VAL A 199 -6.76 -0.42 33.49
C VAL A 199 -7.31 -1.16 34.71
N ARG A 200 -8.22 -0.55 35.47
CA ARG A 200 -8.87 -1.19 36.62
C ARG A 200 -9.70 -2.41 36.20
N LYS A 201 -10.45 -2.30 35.12
CA LYS A 201 -11.25 -3.41 34.57
C LYS A 201 -10.35 -4.57 34.14
N CYS A 202 -9.24 -4.28 33.47
CA CYS A 202 -8.23 -5.28 33.11
C CYS A 202 -7.69 -6.02 34.34
N ALA A 203 -7.28 -5.28 35.39
CA ALA A 203 -6.81 -5.87 36.63
C ALA A 203 -7.86 -6.77 37.31
N ALA A 204 -9.12 -6.33 37.37
CA ALA A 204 -10.21 -7.11 37.94
C ALA A 204 -10.48 -8.42 37.16
N THR A 205 -10.48 -8.35 35.83
CA THR A 205 -10.63 -9.54 34.97
C THR A 205 -9.48 -10.52 35.16
N LEU A 206 -8.24 -10.04 35.27
CA LEU A 206 -7.09 -10.88 35.53
C LEU A 206 -7.17 -11.56 36.90
N ASN A 207 -7.55 -10.83 37.94
CA ASN A 207 -7.71 -11.40 39.28
C ASN A 207 -8.79 -12.49 39.30
N SER A 208 -9.96 -12.24 38.71
CA SER A 208 -11.02 -13.25 38.59
C SER A 208 -10.56 -14.49 37.83
N PHE A 209 -9.84 -14.33 36.72
CA PHE A 209 -9.30 -15.46 35.97
C PHE A 209 -8.29 -16.28 36.78
N LEU A 210 -7.45 -15.62 37.60
CA LEU A 210 -6.47 -16.30 38.46
C LEU A 210 -7.12 -17.02 39.64
N GLU A 211 -8.27 -16.54 40.13
CA GLU A 211 -9.06 -17.22 41.16
C GLU A 211 -9.74 -18.49 40.63
N ASP A 212 -10.03 -18.54 39.33
CA ASP A 212 -10.66 -19.67 38.64
C ASP A 212 -9.67 -20.76 38.15
N LEU A 213 -8.35 -20.55 38.30
CA LEU A 213 -7.28 -21.48 37.93
C LEU A 213 -6.90 -22.44 39.07
#